data_AF-A0A522PZZ5-F1
#
_entry.id   AF-A0A522PZZ5-F1
#
_cell.length_a   1.000
_cell.length_b   1.000
_cell.length_c   1.000
_cell.angle_alpha   90.00
_cell.angle_beta   90.00
_cell.angle_gamma   90.00
#
_symmetry.space_group_name_H-M   'P 1'
#
loop_
_entity.id
_entity.type
_entity.pdbx_description
1 polymer ?
#
loop_
_entity_poly.entity_id
_entity_poly.type
_entity_poly.pdbx_seq_one_letter_code
_entity_poly.pdbx_strand_id
1 'polypeptide(L)'
;MKEAYIADLKPGTHVTTTFLVRAKERKTARNGSAYLDLEFQDSTGTIKAKLWDCDSSDLAFEADDVVRAAAAVELYQGNLQLSLRKIAKCREADIDLADYLPHGKQNPEKLFAGLLKRIKQMAQGPLQTLLLRIFEDPEIARKYKLAPAAMSYHHAFLGGLIEHVSSLVGLGDRVSDHYPFLDRELILAGLLLHDLGKIEELNFARGFSYSTRGQLVGHISMGVEMVRDKLREIPDFPPELWDRLQHIILSHHGKLEFGSPKEPMFMEALAVNYLDDLDSKLEAMQEQYEADKDRPGDFTARSRPLGRELLKRPAGPAPAAAPAKGDTLKF
;
A
#
# COMPACT_ATOMS: atom_id res chain seq x y z
N MET A 1 16.46 3.04 -15.59
CA MET A 1 16.66 1.85 -14.73
C MET A 1 17.75 2.20 -13.73
N LYS A 2 17.47 2.08 -12.43
CA LYS A 2 18.41 2.41 -11.36
C LYS A 2 19.62 1.47 -11.37
N GLU A 3 20.83 2.02 -11.26
CA GLU A 3 22.10 1.26 -11.45
C GLU A 3 22.65 0.67 -10.14
N ALA A 4 22.28 1.24 -8.98
CA ALA A 4 22.72 0.79 -7.66
C ALA A 4 21.66 1.08 -6.61
N TYR A 5 21.41 0.11 -5.73
CA TYR A 5 20.47 0.20 -4.61
C TYR A 5 21.19 0.38 -3.26
N ILE A 6 20.47 0.90 -2.26
CA ILE A 6 21.00 1.18 -0.92
C ILE A 6 21.57 -0.08 -0.27
N ALA A 7 20.90 -1.23 -0.42
CA ALA A 7 21.36 -2.51 0.14
C ALA A 7 22.73 -2.98 -0.40
N ASP A 8 23.13 -2.51 -1.58
CA ASP A 8 24.39 -2.91 -2.24
C ASP A 8 25.57 -1.97 -1.91
N LEU A 9 25.32 -0.87 -1.18
CA LEU A 9 26.33 0.14 -0.90
C LEU A 9 27.39 -0.36 0.07
N LYS A 10 28.66 -0.15 -0.29
CA LYS A 10 29.82 -0.55 0.52
C LYS A 10 30.61 0.66 1.00
N PRO A 11 31.09 0.68 2.27
CA PRO A 11 31.91 1.77 2.76
C PRO A 11 33.17 1.99 1.91
N GLY A 12 33.56 3.24 1.72
CA GLY A 12 34.75 3.64 0.95
C GLY A 12 34.58 3.64 -0.56
N THR A 13 33.37 3.40 -1.07
CA THR A 13 33.07 3.44 -2.51
C THR A 13 32.45 4.78 -2.93
N HIS A 14 32.49 5.08 -4.23
CA HIS A 14 31.77 6.19 -4.84
C HIS A 14 30.61 5.64 -5.66
N VAL A 15 29.45 6.30 -5.54
CA VAL A 15 28.23 5.91 -6.26
C VAL A 15 27.64 7.13 -6.94
N THR A 16 27.11 6.93 -8.14
CA THR A 16 26.25 7.90 -8.82
C THR A 16 24.96 7.20 -9.23
N THR A 17 23.91 7.37 -8.44
CA THR A 17 22.62 6.70 -8.67
C THR A 17 21.48 7.67 -8.33
N THR A 18 20.25 7.22 -8.49
CA THR A 18 19.05 7.98 -8.16
C THR A 18 18.49 7.55 -6.81
N PHE A 19 17.89 8.49 -6.10
CA PHE A 19 17.24 8.26 -4.81
C PHE A 19 15.96 9.07 -4.70
N LEU A 20 15.00 8.57 -3.94
CA LEU A 20 13.89 9.37 -3.46
C LEU A 20 14.31 10.16 -2.23
N VAL A 21 14.04 11.47 -2.21
CA VAL A 21 14.30 12.31 -1.03
C VAL A 21 13.16 12.14 -0.03
N ARG A 22 13.42 11.45 1.08
CA ARG A 22 12.45 11.23 2.15
C ARG A 22 12.36 12.43 3.11
N ALA A 23 13.50 13.06 3.40
CA ALA A 23 13.58 14.24 4.25
C ALA A 23 14.67 15.19 3.76
N LYS A 24 14.44 16.49 3.92
CA LYS A 24 15.38 17.58 3.60
C LYS A 24 15.33 18.63 4.71
N GLU A 25 16.44 18.79 5.42
CA GLU A 25 16.60 19.80 6.46
C GLU A 25 17.88 20.61 6.21
N ARG A 26 17.77 21.95 6.19
CA ARG A 26 18.97 22.80 6.20
C ARG A 26 19.42 23.02 7.64
N LYS A 27 20.67 22.70 7.93
CA LYS A 27 21.29 22.83 9.25
C LYS A 27 22.59 23.63 9.17
N THR A 28 23.01 24.18 10.29
CA THR A 28 24.29 24.88 10.42
C THR A 28 25.30 23.99 11.14
N ALA A 29 26.48 23.85 10.56
CA ALA A 29 27.58 23.11 11.15
C ALA A 29 28.26 23.92 12.26
N ARG A 30 29.10 23.27 13.07
CA ARG A 30 29.83 23.94 14.18
C ARG A 30 30.75 25.06 13.73
N ASN A 31 31.20 25.03 12.48
CA ASN A 31 32.03 26.06 11.84
C ASN A 31 31.21 27.23 11.25
N GLY A 32 29.88 27.23 11.40
CA GLY A 32 28.99 28.27 10.88
C GLY A 32 28.51 28.07 9.44
N SER A 33 29.09 27.13 8.68
CA SER A 33 28.63 26.81 7.31
C SER A 33 27.29 26.09 7.30
N ALA A 34 26.44 26.32 6.29
CA ALA A 34 25.23 25.53 6.13
C ALA A 34 25.50 24.21 5.39
N TYR A 35 24.74 23.19 5.76
CA TYR A 35 24.68 21.91 5.08
C TYR A 35 23.24 21.40 5.01
N LEU A 36 22.96 20.54 4.02
CA LEU A 36 21.71 19.80 3.98
C LEU A 36 21.88 18.45 4.67
N ASP A 37 21.00 18.19 5.63
CA ASP A 37 20.78 16.88 6.23
C ASP A 37 19.61 16.22 5.48
N LEU A 38 19.90 15.12 4.80
CA LEU A 38 18.98 14.45 3.90
C LEU A 38 18.77 13.01 4.36
N GLU A 39 17.56 12.50 4.14
CA GLU A 39 17.30 11.06 4.19
C GLU A 39 16.86 10.63 2.80
N PHE A 40 17.56 9.65 2.24
CA PHE A 40 17.24 9.05 0.96
C PHE A 40 16.60 7.69 1.14
N GLN A 41 15.76 7.33 0.19
CA GLN A 41 15.08 6.05 0.13
C GLN A 41 15.21 5.44 -1.27
N ASP A 42 15.28 4.11 -1.29
CA ASP A 42 14.87 3.32 -2.43
C ASP A 42 14.08 2.07 -1.99
N SER A 43 13.71 1.20 -2.93
CA SER A 43 12.93 -0.01 -2.63
C SER A 43 13.63 -1.00 -1.68
N THR A 44 14.93 -0.83 -1.42
CA THR A 44 15.73 -1.70 -0.54
C THR A 44 15.98 -1.11 0.85
N GLY A 45 15.69 0.18 1.09
CA GLY A 45 15.82 0.77 2.42
C GLY A 45 16.00 2.28 2.42
N THR A 46 16.44 2.82 3.56
CA THR A 46 16.79 4.24 3.71
C THR A 46 18.24 4.44 4.10
N ILE A 47 18.81 5.58 3.71
CA ILE A 47 20.17 5.97 4.05
C ILE A 47 20.26 7.48 4.33
N LYS A 48 21.02 7.87 5.34
CA LYS A 48 21.29 9.28 5.62
C LYS A 48 22.29 9.84 4.62
N ALA A 49 22.10 11.07 4.21
CA ALA A 49 23.00 11.77 3.30
C ALA A 49 23.27 13.20 3.80
N LYS A 50 24.47 13.71 3.55
CA LYS A 50 24.86 15.09 3.87
C LYS A 50 25.42 15.77 2.63
N LEU A 51 24.97 16.99 2.35
CA LEU A 51 25.58 17.89 1.38
C LEU A 51 26.14 19.11 2.11
N TRP A 52 27.45 19.21 2.16
CA TRP A 52 28.16 20.32 2.80
C TRP A 52 28.24 21.54 1.87
N ASP A 53 28.57 22.70 2.46
CA ASP A 53 28.81 23.96 1.76
C ASP A 53 27.67 24.40 0.83
N CYS A 54 26.43 24.32 1.31
CA CYS A 54 25.23 24.63 0.52
C CYS A 54 24.76 26.10 0.64
N ASP A 55 25.65 27.02 1.03
CA ASP A 55 25.31 28.42 1.33
C ASP A 55 24.90 29.24 0.11
N SER A 56 25.29 28.81 -1.09
CA SER A 56 25.00 29.50 -2.37
C SER A 56 24.11 28.69 -3.31
N SER A 57 23.74 27.45 -2.94
CA SER A 57 23.06 26.53 -3.85
C SER A 57 21.56 26.54 -3.60
N ASP A 58 20.81 27.25 -4.45
CA ASP A 58 19.36 27.13 -4.52
C ASP A 58 19.01 25.82 -5.25
N LEU A 59 18.99 24.73 -4.49
CA LEU A 59 18.75 23.39 -5.02
C LEU A 59 17.24 23.18 -5.17
N ALA A 60 16.77 23.25 -6.41
CA ALA A 60 15.37 23.12 -6.81
C ALA A 60 14.86 21.66 -6.73
N PHE A 61 14.94 21.04 -5.56
CA PHE A 61 14.29 19.79 -5.22
C PHE A 61 13.79 19.82 -3.77
N GLU A 62 12.70 19.14 -3.47
CA GLU A 62 12.15 19.04 -2.13
C GLU A 62 12.08 17.57 -1.67
N ALA A 63 11.59 17.35 -0.44
CA ALA A 63 11.12 16.03 -0.07
C ALA A 63 10.10 15.52 -1.11
N ASP A 64 10.04 14.21 -1.26
CA ASP A 64 9.30 13.48 -2.29
C ASP A 64 9.91 13.60 -3.71
N ASP A 65 10.91 14.44 -3.99
CA ASP A 65 11.55 14.43 -5.30
C ASP A 65 12.53 13.25 -5.49
N VAL A 66 12.62 12.73 -6.71
CA VAL A 66 13.71 11.82 -7.09
C VAL A 66 14.89 12.63 -7.60
N VAL A 67 16.05 12.38 -7.03
CA VAL A 67 17.29 13.09 -7.32
C VAL A 67 18.37 12.11 -7.79
N ARG A 68 19.16 12.51 -8.78
CA ARG A 68 20.41 11.83 -9.12
C ARG A 68 21.52 12.44 -8.28
N ALA A 69 22.18 11.60 -7.48
CA ALA A 69 23.22 12.02 -6.55
C ALA A 69 24.53 11.30 -6.83
N ALA A 70 25.62 12.05 -6.86
CA ALA A 70 26.99 11.55 -6.80
C ALA A 70 27.51 11.70 -5.37
N ALA A 71 27.87 10.58 -4.73
CA ALA A 71 28.26 10.53 -3.33
C ALA A 71 29.44 9.59 -3.07
N ALA A 72 30.17 9.88 -1.99
CA ALA A 72 31.04 8.91 -1.33
C ALA A 72 30.25 8.19 -0.22
N VAL A 73 30.43 6.88 -0.10
CA VAL A 73 29.83 6.06 0.95
C VAL A 73 30.77 6.02 2.15
N GLU A 74 30.36 6.60 3.26
CA GLU A 74 31.15 6.75 4.48
C GLU A 74 30.54 5.97 5.65
N LEU A 75 31.38 5.67 6.64
CA LEU A 75 30.99 5.04 7.90
C LEU A 75 31.01 6.11 8.99
N TYR A 76 29.84 6.47 9.52
CA TYR A 76 29.70 7.44 10.59
C TYR A 76 29.05 6.78 11.81
N GLN A 77 29.78 6.75 12.93
CA GLN A 77 29.34 6.11 14.18
C GLN A 77 28.82 4.66 13.96
N GLY A 78 29.48 3.90 13.09
CA GLY A 78 29.13 2.52 12.76
C GLY A 78 28.00 2.35 11.74
N ASN A 79 27.37 3.42 11.26
CA ASN A 79 26.32 3.38 10.24
C ASN A 79 26.81 3.93 8.89
N LEU A 80 26.28 3.39 7.79
CA LEU A 80 26.51 3.94 6.46
C LEU A 80 25.85 5.32 6.31
N GLN A 81 26.57 6.24 5.69
CA GLN A 81 26.10 7.58 5.34
C GLN A 81 26.66 8.00 3.99
N LEU A 82 25.90 8.77 3.21
CA LEU A 82 26.36 9.36 1.97
C LEU A 82 26.89 10.77 2.17
N SER A 83 28.12 11.03 1.72
CA SER A 83 28.69 12.36 1.61
C SER A 83 28.55 12.83 0.16
N LEU A 84 27.62 13.75 -0.06
CA LEU A 84 27.18 14.18 -1.39
C LEU A 84 28.16 15.19 -1.99
N ARG A 85 28.47 15.01 -3.27
CA ARG A 85 29.28 15.95 -4.07
C ARG A 85 28.44 16.73 -5.06
N LYS A 86 27.45 16.07 -5.67
CA LYS A 86 26.55 16.66 -6.66
C LYS A 86 25.19 16.03 -6.56
N ILE A 87 24.16 16.83 -6.72
CA ILE A 87 22.77 16.41 -6.68
C ILE A 87 21.97 17.20 -7.72
N ALA A 88 21.04 16.54 -8.40
CA ALA A 88 20.14 17.17 -9.35
C ALA A 88 18.80 16.44 -9.38
N LYS A 89 17.69 17.18 -9.52
CA LYS A 89 16.35 16.62 -9.65
C LYS A 89 16.20 15.85 -10.97
N CYS A 90 15.58 14.68 -10.92
CA CYS A 90 15.21 13.89 -12.10
C CYS A 90 13.90 14.40 -12.71
N ARG A 91 13.70 14.18 -14.01
CA ARG A 91 12.42 14.43 -14.67
C ARG A 91 11.46 13.27 -14.39
N GLU A 92 10.18 13.56 -14.24
CA GLU A 92 9.16 12.55 -13.90
C GLU A 92 9.09 11.39 -14.89
N ALA A 93 9.24 11.67 -16.19
CA ALA A 93 9.18 10.64 -17.24
C ALA A 93 10.30 9.58 -17.13
N ASP A 94 11.38 9.87 -16.39
CA ASP A 94 12.52 8.98 -16.22
C ASP A 94 12.43 8.15 -14.90
N ILE A 95 11.34 8.28 -14.13
CA ILE A 95 11.15 7.67 -12.80
C ILE A 95 10.22 6.47 -12.88
N ASP A 96 10.73 5.29 -12.51
CA ASP A 96 9.91 4.13 -12.13
C ASP A 96 9.79 4.09 -10.61
N LEU A 97 8.57 4.25 -10.07
CA LEU A 97 8.36 4.30 -8.62
C LEU A 97 8.69 2.97 -7.92
N ALA A 98 8.64 1.84 -8.63
CA ALA A 98 9.02 0.53 -8.07
C ALA A 98 10.51 0.45 -7.69
N ASP A 99 11.36 1.31 -8.28
CA ASP A 99 12.77 1.45 -7.90
C ASP A 99 12.94 2.13 -6.53
N TYR A 100 11.95 2.88 -6.06
CA TYR A 100 12.11 3.77 -4.89
C TYR A 100 11.18 3.46 -3.72
N LEU A 101 10.04 2.85 -3.98
CA LEU A 101 9.07 2.48 -2.97
C LEU A 101 9.01 0.95 -2.84
N PRO A 102 8.70 0.42 -1.64
CA PRO A 102 8.35 -0.99 -1.51
C PRO A 102 7.25 -1.35 -2.52
N HIS A 103 7.36 -2.52 -3.14
CA HIS A 103 6.37 -3.05 -4.09
C HIS A 103 6.13 -4.54 -3.86
N GLY A 104 4.92 -5.00 -4.21
CA GLY A 104 4.54 -6.40 -4.08
C GLY A 104 5.26 -7.30 -5.09
N LYS A 105 5.23 -8.61 -4.86
CA LYS A 105 5.77 -9.61 -5.81
C LYS A 105 4.82 -9.86 -6.98
N GLN A 106 3.54 -9.54 -6.81
CA GLN A 106 2.51 -9.72 -7.81
C GLN A 106 2.55 -8.60 -8.85
N ASN A 107 2.16 -8.89 -10.09
CA ASN A 107 2.04 -7.87 -11.14
C ASN A 107 0.67 -7.18 -11.03
N PRO A 108 0.60 -5.86 -10.73
CA PRO A 108 -0.67 -5.15 -10.55
C PRO A 108 -1.59 -5.18 -11.77
N GLU A 109 -1.04 -5.17 -12.99
CA GLU A 109 -1.84 -5.25 -14.22
C GLU A 109 -2.52 -6.62 -14.35
N LYS A 110 -1.82 -7.71 -13.98
CA LYS A 110 -2.41 -9.05 -13.98
C LYS A 110 -3.51 -9.18 -12.92
N LEU A 111 -3.28 -8.65 -11.72
CA LEU A 111 -4.28 -8.63 -10.66
C LEU A 111 -5.53 -7.86 -11.10
N PHE A 112 -5.34 -6.69 -11.68
CA PHE A 112 -6.44 -5.85 -12.19
C PHE A 112 -7.24 -6.54 -13.29
N ALA A 113 -6.56 -7.15 -14.26
CA ALA A 113 -7.22 -7.94 -15.30
C ALA A 113 -8.02 -9.11 -14.70
N GLY A 114 -7.49 -9.76 -13.66
CA GLY A 114 -8.17 -10.80 -12.90
C GLY A 114 -9.45 -10.31 -12.21
N LEU A 115 -9.38 -9.18 -11.49
CA LEU A 115 -10.53 -8.55 -10.84
C LEU A 115 -11.59 -8.14 -11.87
N LEU A 116 -11.19 -7.48 -12.96
CA LEU A 116 -12.12 -7.06 -14.01
C LEU A 116 -12.80 -8.28 -14.68
N LYS A 117 -12.05 -9.36 -14.92
CA LYS A 117 -12.62 -10.62 -15.40
C LYS A 117 -13.64 -11.19 -14.40
N ARG A 118 -13.32 -11.18 -13.11
CA ARG A 118 -14.22 -11.66 -12.06
C ARG A 118 -15.50 -10.82 -11.96
N ILE A 119 -15.40 -9.50 -12.11
CA ILE A 119 -16.56 -8.59 -12.17
C ILE A 119 -17.45 -8.94 -13.38
N LYS A 120 -16.85 -9.18 -14.55
CA LYS A 120 -17.60 -9.57 -15.78
C LYS A 120 -18.29 -10.93 -15.67
N GLN A 121 -17.88 -11.78 -14.73
CA GLN A 121 -18.48 -13.09 -14.45
C GLN A 121 -19.60 -13.03 -13.39
N MET A 122 -19.76 -11.90 -12.70
CA MET A 122 -20.88 -11.67 -11.78
C MET A 122 -22.22 -11.78 -12.50
N ALA A 123 -23.30 -12.04 -11.74
CA ALA A 123 -24.65 -11.97 -12.29
C ALA A 123 -24.92 -10.57 -12.88
N GLN A 124 -25.53 -10.53 -14.07
CA GLN A 124 -25.92 -9.26 -14.69
C GLN A 124 -26.95 -8.55 -13.81
N GLY A 125 -26.67 -7.30 -13.46
CA GLY A 125 -27.54 -6.52 -12.57
C GLY A 125 -26.87 -5.23 -12.07
N PRO A 126 -27.53 -4.50 -11.16
CA PRO A 126 -27.08 -3.17 -10.72
C PRO A 126 -25.65 -3.16 -10.15
N LEU A 127 -25.26 -4.16 -9.35
CA LEU A 127 -23.92 -4.24 -8.75
C LEU A 127 -22.82 -4.42 -9.80
N GLN A 128 -23.00 -5.33 -10.76
CA GLN A 128 -22.04 -5.52 -11.84
C GLN A 128 -21.89 -4.24 -12.67
N THR A 129 -23.00 -3.58 -13.01
CA THR A 129 -22.98 -2.32 -13.75
C THR A 129 -22.20 -1.24 -12.99
N LEU A 130 -22.44 -1.10 -11.68
CA LEU A 130 -21.71 -0.14 -10.83
C LEU A 130 -20.21 -0.45 -10.77
N LEU A 131 -19.85 -1.71 -10.56
CA LEU A 131 -18.45 -2.13 -10.50
C LEU A 131 -17.73 -1.89 -11.82
N LEU A 132 -18.33 -2.25 -12.97
CA LEU A 132 -17.74 -1.96 -14.27
C LEU A 132 -17.59 -0.44 -14.49
N ARG A 133 -18.58 0.36 -14.11
CA ARG A 133 -18.52 1.82 -14.22
C ARG A 133 -17.38 2.44 -13.41
N ILE A 134 -17.08 1.87 -12.24
CA ILE A 134 -15.98 2.30 -11.36
C ILE A 134 -14.63 1.82 -11.91
N PHE A 135 -14.50 0.52 -12.18
CA PHE A 135 -13.21 -0.09 -12.52
C PHE A 135 -12.81 0.08 -13.99
N GLU A 136 -13.72 0.45 -14.89
CA GLU A 136 -13.37 0.83 -16.28
C GLU A 136 -13.09 2.34 -16.42
N ASP A 137 -13.21 3.13 -15.35
CA ASP A 137 -12.72 4.51 -15.31
C ASP A 137 -11.17 4.51 -15.34
N PRO A 138 -10.52 5.14 -16.33
CA PRO A 138 -9.07 5.10 -16.47
C PRO A 138 -8.29 5.68 -15.29
N GLU A 139 -8.79 6.74 -14.65
CA GLU A 139 -8.10 7.36 -13.51
C GLU A 139 -8.23 6.50 -12.26
N ILE A 140 -9.42 5.96 -11.99
CA ILE A 140 -9.61 5.02 -10.88
C ILE A 140 -8.75 3.78 -11.10
N ALA A 141 -8.80 3.17 -12.28
CA ALA A 141 -8.00 1.99 -12.61
C ALA A 141 -6.50 2.23 -12.42
N ARG A 142 -5.99 3.37 -12.89
CA ARG A 142 -4.58 3.73 -12.74
C ARG A 142 -4.18 3.87 -11.27
N LYS A 143 -4.97 4.61 -10.47
CA LYS A 143 -4.67 4.82 -9.05
C LYS A 143 -4.83 3.54 -8.23
N TYR A 144 -5.88 2.76 -8.48
CA TYR A 144 -6.17 1.51 -7.76
C TYR A 144 -5.07 0.45 -7.92
N LYS A 145 -4.46 0.37 -9.10
CA LYS A 145 -3.30 -0.51 -9.36
C LYS A 145 -2.04 -0.13 -8.58
N LEU A 146 -1.91 1.12 -8.17
CA LEU A 146 -0.69 1.66 -7.56
C LEU A 146 -0.84 1.90 -6.06
N ALA A 147 -2.06 2.18 -5.59
CA ALA A 147 -2.31 2.56 -4.21
C ALA A 147 -1.81 1.48 -3.23
N PRO A 148 -1.14 1.88 -2.13
CA PRO A 148 -0.87 0.98 -1.01
C PRO A 148 -2.16 0.69 -0.24
N ALA A 149 -2.24 -0.45 0.45
CA ALA A 149 -3.39 -0.73 1.32
C ALA A 149 -3.29 0.00 2.67
N ALA A 150 -2.10 0.45 3.06
CA ALA A 150 -1.87 1.13 4.31
C ALA A 150 -0.58 1.95 4.31
N MET A 151 -0.41 2.79 5.33
CA MET A 151 0.76 3.66 5.47
C MET A 151 1.99 3.00 6.11
N SER A 152 1.82 1.96 6.92
CA SER A 152 2.93 1.40 7.71
C SER A 152 2.88 -0.09 8.03
N TYR A 153 1.71 -0.73 7.95
CA TYR A 153 1.52 -2.15 8.23
C TYR A 153 0.50 -2.72 7.25
N HIS A 154 0.63 -3.98 6.81
CA HIS A 154 -0.30 -4.66 5.89
C HIS A 154 -0.32 -4.05 4.49
N HIS A 155 0.50 -4.60 3.60
CA HIS A 155 0.56 -4.17 2.21
C HIS A 155 0.85 -2.66 2.04
N ALA A 156 1.75 -2.12 2.89
CA ALA A 156 2.22 -0.74 2.82
C ALA A 156 3.27 -0.54 1.70
N PHE A 157 2.87 -0.91 0.48
CA PHE A 157 3.71 -0.93 -0.71
C PHE A 157 2.90 -0.61 -1.96
N LEU A 158 3.54 -0.20 -3.05
CA LEU A 158 2.85 0.10 -4.31
C LEU A 158 2.15 -1.15 -4.85
N GLY A 159 0.85 -1.01 -5.14
CA GLY A 159 -0.01 -2.13 -5.53
C GLY A 159 -0.49 -2.99 -4.37
N GLY A 160 -0.27 -2.55 -3.13
CA GLY A 160 -0.73 -3.26 -1.93
C GLY A 160 -2.25 -3.37 -1.85
N LEU A 161 -2.99 -2.31 -2.22
CA LEU A 161 -4.46 -2.31 -2.20
C LEU A 161 -5.02 -3.40 -3.11
N ILE A 162 -4.52 -3.46 -4.35
CA ILE A 162 -5.05 -4.43 -5.32
C ILE A 162 -4.66 -5.87 -4.98
N GLU A 163 -3.50 -6.10 -4.37
CA GLU A 163 -3.10 -7.41 -3.87
C GLU A 163 -4.03 -7.88 -2.75
N HIS A 164 -4.27 -7.01 -1.76
CA HIS A 164 -5.20 -7.24 -0.67
C HIS A 164 -6.62 -7.53 -1.17
N VAL A 165 -7.19 -6.67 -2.02
CA VAL A 165 -8.54 -6.89 -2.56
C VAL A 165 -8.61 -8.16 -3.42
N SER A 166 -7.56 -8.50 -4.16
CA SER A 166 -7.52 -9.76 -4.92
C SER A 166 -7.51 -11.00 -4.00
N SER A 167 -6.83 -10.93 -2.85
CA SER A 167 -6.89 -11.97 -1.82
C SER A 167 -8.31 -12.09 -1.27
N LEU A 168 -8.90 -10.97 -0.87
CA LEU A 168 -10.24 -10.88 -0.32
C LEU A 168 -11.31 -11.41 -1.26
N VAL A 169 -11.32 -11.02 -2.54
CA VAL A 169 -12.27 -11.53 -3.54
C VAL A 169 -12.18 -13.06 -3.64
N GLY A 170 -10.96 -13.61 -3.63
CA GLY A 170 -10.75 -15.06 -3.63
C GLY A 170 -11.21 -15.76 -2.34
N LEU A 171 -11.18 -15.08 -1.19
CA LEU A 171 -11.76 -15.57 0.07
C LEU A 171 -13.28 -15.44 0.06
N GLY A 172 -13.82 -14.33 -0.44
CA GLY A 172 -15.25 -14.05 -0.56
C GLY A 172 -15.98 -15.08 -1.42
N ASP A 173 -15.36 -15.51 -2.53
CA ASP A 173 -15.88 -16.62 -3.34
C ASP A 173 -16.01 -17.91 -2.52
N ARG A 174 -14.95 -18.31 -1.78
CA ARG A 174 -14.96 -19.52 -0.94
C ARG A 174 -15.95 -19.45 0.22
N VAL A 175 -16.05 -18.30 0.86
CA VAL A 175 -17.02 -18.06 1.94
C VAL A 175 -18.44 -18.15 1.40
N SER A 176 -18.70 -17.59 0.22
CA SER A 176 -20.02 -17.65 -0.42
C SER A 176 -20.37 -19.06 -0.90
N ASP A 177 -19.39 -19.86 -1.34
CA ASP A 177 -19.60 -21.27 -1.67
C ASP A 177 -19.98 -22.09 -0.43
N HIS A 178 -19.34 -21.81 0.71
CA HIS A 178 -19.60 -22.51 1.97
C HIS A 178 -20.92 -22.08 2.61
N TYR A 179 -21.28 -20.80 2.51
CA TYR A 179 -22.52 -20.22 3.04
C TYR A 179 -23.43 -19.73 1.90
N PRO A 180 -24.13 -20.64 1.20
CA PRO A 180 -24.92 -20.30 0.00
C PRO A 180 -26.14 -19.41 0.28
N PHE A 181 -26.48 -19.18 1.55
CA PHE A 181 -27.54 -18.24 1.94
C PHE A 181 -27.08 -16.77 1.94
N LEU A 182 -25.77 -16.50 1.76
CA LEU A 182 -25.24 -15.16 1.63
C LEU A 182 -25.43 -14.62 0.21
N ASP A 183 -25.68 -13.33 0.09
CA ASP A 183 -25.67 -12.62 -1.18
C ASP A 183 -24.23 -12.43 -1.69
N ARG A 184 -23.77 -13.41 -2.49
CA ARG A 184 -22.40 -13.44 -3.07
C ARG A 184 -22.08 -12.13 -3.80
N GLU A 185 -23.00 -11.63 -4.61
CA GLU A 185 -22.75 -10.45 -5.44
C GLU A 185 -22.56 -9.20 -4.58
N LEU A 186 -23.33 -9.07 -3.49
CA LEU A 186 -23.17 -7.99 -2.53
C LEU A 186 -21.86 -8.09 -1.73
N ILE A 187 -21.45 -9.29 -1.31
CA ILE A 187 -20.15 -9.49 -0.64
C ILE A 187 -19.02 -9.03 -1.55
N LEU A 188 -19.01 -9.49 -2.81
CA LEU A 188 -17.95 -9.17 -3.75
C LEU A 188 -17.90 -7.69 -4.09
N ALA A 189 -19.07 -7.05 -4.27
CA ALA A 189 -19.14 -5.60 -4.45
C ALA A 189 -18.58 -4.87 -3.22
N GLY A 190 -18.91 -5.33 -2.01
CA GLY A 190 -18.35 -4.83 -0.76
C GLY A 190 -16.83 -4.94 -0.71
N LEU A 191 -16.27 -6.12 -0.96
CA LEU A 191 -14.82 -6.36 -0.92
C LEU A 191 -14.06 -5.54 -1.96
N LEU A 192 -14.62 -5.35 -3.16
CA LEU A 192 -14.00 -4.54 -4.20
C LEU A 192 -13.96 -3.04 -3.84
N LEU A 193 -14.96 -2.56 -3.09
CA LEU A 193 -15.19 -1.12 -2.88
C LEU A 193 -14.86 -0.61 -1.48
N HIS A 194 -14.75 -1.47 -0.47
CA HIS A 194 -14.61 -1.05 0.95
C HIS A 194 -13.48 -0.05 1.17
N ASP A 195 -12.35 -0.26 0.49
CA ASP A 195 -11.14 0.55 0.59
C ASP A 195 -10.89 1.46 -0.61
N LEU A 196 -11.87 1.65 -1.50
CA LEU A 196 -11.71 2.47 -2.71
C LEU A 196 -11.19 3.88 -2.41
N GLY A 197 -11.59 4.46 -1.27
CA GLY A 197 -11.17 5.80 -0.87
C GLY A 197 -9.66 5.95 -0.64
N LYS A 198 -8.91 4.85 -0.43
CA LYS A 198 -7.45 4.88 -0.23
C LYS A 198 -6.71 5.48 -1.43
N ILE A 199 -7.31 5.39 -2.63
CA ILE A 199 -6.72 5.94 -3.85
C ILE A 199 -6.69 7.48 -3.89
N GLU A 200 -7.46 8.14 -3.02
CA GLU A 200 -7.50 9.61 -2.83
C GLU A 200 -7.05 10.04 -1.42
N GLU A 201 -7.18 9.16 -0.42
CA GLU A 201 -6.69 9.41 0.94
C GLU A 201 -5.16 9.45 0.97
N LEU A 202 -4.50 8.54 0.25
CA LEU A 202 -3.06 8.37 0.27
C LEU A 202 -2.42 9.02 -0.95
N ASN A 203 -1.39 9.83 -0.71
CA ASN A 203 -0.43 10.22 -1.73
C ASN A 203 0.58 9.09 -1.89
N PHE A 204 0.86 8.70 -3.13
CA PHE A 204 1.83 7.66 -3.48
C PHE A 204 2.55 7.96 -4.80
N ALA A 205 2.42 9.18 -5.32
CA ALA A 205 3.09 9.61 -6.55
C ALA A 205 4.60 9.74 -6.38
N ARG A 206 5.06 9.98 -5.15
CA ARG A 206 6.44 10.34 -4.85
C ARG A 206 6.89 9.93 -3.45
N GLY A 207 5.97 9.69 -2.53
CA GLY A 207 6.20 9.14 -1.20
C GLY A 207 4.86 8.73 -0.62
N PHE A 208 4.85 7.92 0.44
CA PHE A 208 3.61 7.60 1.15
C PHE A 208 3.32 8.67 2.19
N SER A 209 2.22 9.40 2.00
CA SER A 209 1.70 10.39 2.95
C SER A 209 0.18 10.47 2.82
N TYR A 210 -0.50 11.07 3.80
CA TYR A 210 -1.92 11.38 3.65
C TYR A 210 -2.11 12.66 2.85
N SER A 211 -3.11 12.69 1.97
CA SER A 211 -3.62 13.94 1.40
C SER A 211 -4.29 14.78 2.49
N THR A 212 -4.40 16.11 2.28
CA THR A 212 -5.10 16.97 3.25
C THR A 212 -6.53 16.51 3.48
N ARG A 213 -7.24 16.09 2.43
CA ARG A 213 -8.59 15.53 2.55
C ARG A 213 -8.58 14.19 3.25
N GLY A 214 -7.60 13.33 2.95
CA GLY A 214 -7.40 12.06 3.65
C GLY A 214 -7.26 12.23 5.17
N GLN A 215 -6.46 13.19 5.63
CA GLN A 215 -6.33 13.48 7.07
C GLN A 215 -7.62 14.01 7.71
N LEU A 216 -8.43 14.75 6.98
CA LEU A 216 -9.65 15.39 7.51
C LEU A 216 -10.88 14.49 7.46
N VAL A 217 -10.98 13.62 6.45
CA VAL A 217 -12.22 12.91 6.09
C VAL A 217 -12.07 11.38 6.21
N GLY A 218 -10.92 10.84 5.83
CA GLY A 218 -10.62 9.41 5.82
C GLY A 218 -11.22 8.63 4.63
N HIS A 219 -10.57 7.52 4.27
CA HIS A 219 -10.90 6.70 3.10
C HIS A 219 -12.32 6.11 3.15
N ILE A 220 -12.87 5.81 4.33
CA ILE A 220 -14.21 5.21 4.43
C ILE A 220 -15.26 6.17 3.85
N SER A 221 -15.26 7.42 4.35
CA SER A 221 -16.18 8.46 3.90
C SER A 221 -15.90 8.86 2.45
N MET A 222 -14.62 9.00 2.08
CA MET A 222 -14.22 9.32 0.71
C MET A 222 -14.62 8.22 -0.28
N GLY A 223 -14.46 6.95 0.08
CA GLY A 223 -14.85 5.80 -0.74
C GLY A 223 -16.36 5.79 -1.02
N VAL A 224 -17.18 6.07 0.00
CA VAL A 224 -18.63 6.24 -0.17
C VAL A 224 -18.96 7.37 -1.14
N GLU A 225 -18.30 8.53 -1.03
CA GLU A 225 -18.49 9.65 -1.96
C GLU A 225 -18.15 9.26 -3.40
N MET A 226 -17.02 8.59 -3.61
CA MET A 226 -16.57 8.14 -4.93
C MET A 226 -17.55 7.15 -5.57
N VAL A 227 -18.02 6.16 -4.80
CA VAL A 227 -19.05 5.21 -5.27
C VAL A 227 -20.35 5.94 -5.59
N ARG A 228 -20.75 6.89 -4.74
CA ARG A 228 -21.98 7.67 -4.93
C ARG A 228 -21.92 8.53 -6.19
N ASP A 229 -20.78 9.12 -6.50
CA ASP A 229 -20.59 9.91 -7.72
C ASP A 229 -20.77 9.05 -8.98
N LYS A 230 -20.20 7.83 -9.01
CA LYS A 230 -20.39 6.88 -10.11
C LYS A 230 -21.82 6.33 -10.18
N LEU A 231 -22.47 6.13 -9.03
CA LEU A 231 -23.86 5.68 -8.96
C LEU A 231 -24.83 6.69 -9.60
N ARG A 232 -24.56 8.01 -9.52
CA ARG A 232 -25.39 9.04 -10.19
C ARG A 232 -25.44 8.91 -11.71
N GLU A 233 -24.47 8.21 -12.29
CA GLU A 233 -24.42 7.94 -13.73
C GLU A 233 -25.26 6.72 -14.14
N ILE A 234 -25.87 6.01 -13.18
CA ILE A 234 -26.67 4.80 -13.40
C ILE A 234 -28.13 5.11 -13.06
N PRO A 235 -29.02 5.19 -14.07
CA PRO A 235 -30.44 5.40 -13.82
C PRO A 235 -31.04 4.21 -13.04
N ASP A 236 -32.01 4.51 -12.19
CA ASP A 236 -32.84 3.52 -11.48
C ASP A 236 -32.06 2.51 -10.62
N PHE A 237 -30.90 2.88 -10.07
CA PHE A 237 -30.20 2.04 -9.10
C PHE A 237 -31.07 1.81 -7.85
N PRO A 238 -31.34 0.56 -7.41
CA PRO A 238 -32.26 0.31 -6.31
C PRO A 238 -31.80 0.96 -4.99
N PRO A 239 -32.60 1.83 -4.36
CA PRO A 239 -32.19 2.55 -3.14
C PRO A 239 -31.80 1.61 -1.99
N GLU A 240 -32.57 0.55 -1.76
CA GLU A 240 -32.30 -0.43 -0.69
C GLU A 240 -30.97 -1.19 -0.92
N LEU A 241 -30.63 -1.46 -2.18
CA LEU A 241 -29.36 -2.09 -2.54
C LEU A 241 -28.19 -1.13 -2.29
N TRP A 242 -28.39 0.16 -2.55
CA TRP A 242 -27.41 1.18 -2.22
C TRP A 242 -27.21 1.27 -0.71
N ASP A 243 -28.28 1.30 0.09
CA ASP A 243 -28.17 1.37 1.55
C ASP A 243 -27.37 0.18 2.11
N ARG A 244 -27.61 -1.04 1.60
CA ARG A 244 -26.82 -2.24 1.95
C ARG A 244 -25.35 -2.08 1.55
N LEU A 245 -25.05 -1.72 0.30
CA LEU A 245 -23.66 -1.58 -0.16
C LEU A 245 -22.91 -0.48 0.58
N GLN A 246 -23.55 0.68 0.78
CA GLN A 246 -23.00 1.79 1.54
C GLN A 246 -22.72 1.39 2.98
N HIS A 247 -23.63 0.65 3.63
CA HIS A 247 -23.41 0.15 4.99
C HIS A 247 -22.21 -0.79 5.07
N ILE A 248 -21.99 -1.65 4.08
CA ILE A 248 -20.79 -2.50 4.03
C ILE A 248 -19.53 -1.64 4.04
N ILE A 249 -19.45 -0.63 3.15
CA ILE A 249 -18.30 0.28 3.09
C ILE A 249 -18.15 1.04 4.43
N LEU A 250 -19.24 1.52 5.02
CA LEU A 250 -19.20 2.27 6.30
C LEU A 250 -18.90 1.40 7.54
N SER A 251 -18.98 0.08 7.44
CA SER A 251 -18.86 -0.82 8.59
C SER A 251 -17.75 -1.86 8.50
N HIS A 252 -16.95 -1.85 7.43
CA HIS A 252 -15.96 -2.90 7.20
C HIS A 252 -14.84 -2.97 8.25
N HIS A 253 -14.51 -1.85 8.92
CA HIS A 253 -13.61 -1.86 10.07
C HIS A 253 -14.22 -2.53 11.33
N GLY A 254 -15.50 -2.89 11.31
CA GLY A 254 -16.15 -3.72 12.32
C GLY A 254 -16.58 -2.97 13.58
N LYS A 255 -15.71 -2.14 14.16
CA LYS A 255 -15.93 -1.48 15.44
C LYS A 255 -15.59 0.00 15.41
N LEU A 256 -16.29 0.78 16.24
CA LEU A 256 -16.03 2.21 16.41
C LEU A 256 -14.59 2.49 16.89
N GLU A 257 -14.05 1.64 17.76
CA GLU A 257 -12.66 1.72 18.25
C GLU A 257 -11.60 1.52 17.16
N PHE A 258 -11.98 0.90 16.04
CA PHE A 258 -11.12 0.74 14.86
C PHE A 258 -11.35 1.83 13.82
N GLY A 259 -12.10 2.88 14.14
CA GLY A 259 -12.41 3.99 13.24
C GLY A 259 -13.61 3.75 12.32
N SER A 260 -14.34 2.64 12.51
CA SER A 260 -15.56 2.35 11.74
C SER A 260 -16.68 3.34 12.10
N PRO A 261 -17.33 4.01 11.12
CA PRO A 261 -18.52 4.83 11.38
C PRO A 261 -19.70 4.04 12.01
N LYS A 262 -19.85 2.77 11.64
CA LYS A 262 -20.90 1.85 12.12
C LYS A 262 -20.37 0.44 12.31
N GLU A 263 -21.08 -0.37 13.08
CA GLU A 263 -20.83 -1.81 13.17
C GLU A 263 -21.58 -2.55 12.03
N PRO A 264 -21.12 -3.74 11.58
CA PRO A 264 -21.85 -4.55 10.61
C PRO A 264 -23.23 -4.96 11.14
N MET A 265 -24.30 -4.73 10.37
CA MET A 265 -25.69 -4.91 10.83
C MET A 265 -26.45 -6.02 10.10
N PHE A 266 -25.79 -6.75 9.20
CA PHE A 266 -26.36 -7.87 8.47
C PHE A 266 -25.26 -8.83 7.99
N MET A 267 -25.65 -10.02 7.53
CA MET A 267 -24.73 -11.14 7.30
C MET A 267 -23.61 -10.82 6.30
N GLU A 268 -23.92 -10.18 5.16
CA GLU A 268 -22.90 -9.83 4.18
C GLU A 268 -21.92 -8.77 4.69
N ALA A 269 -22.41 -7.74 5.42
CA ALA A 269 -21.53 -6.76 6.04
C ALA A 269 -20.61 -7.39 7.10
N LEU A 270 -21.14 -8.33 7.88
CA LEU A 270 -20.36 -9.06 8.88
C LEU A 270 -19.28 -9.92 8.22
N ALA A 271 -19.63 -10.59 7.12
CA ALA A 271 -18.70 -11.40 6.34
C ALA A 271 -17.57 -10.55 5.74
N VAL A 272 -17.89 -9.39 5.14
CA VAL A 272 -16.88 -8.48 4.59
C VAL A 272 -15.91 -7.99 5.66
N ASN A 273 -16.43 -7.51 6.80
CA ASN A 273 -15.60 -7.10 7.94
C ASN A 273 -14.66 -8.22 8.41
N TYR A 274 -15.17 -9.45 8.62
CA TYR A 274 -14.31 -10.53 9.10
C TYR A 274 -13.31 -11.03 8.06
N LEU A 275 -13.63 -10.94 6.77
CA LEU A 275 -12.68 -11.27 5.71
C LEU A 275 -11.51 -10.27 5.69
N ASP A 276 -11.82 -8.98 5.76
CA ASP A 276 -10.83 -7.90 5.83
C ASP A 276 -9.94 -8.00 7.10
N ASP A 277 -10.57 -8.16 8.26
CA ASP A 277 -9.88 -8.33 9.55
C ASP A 277 -9.00 -9.60 9.60
N LEU A 278 -9.43 -10.68 8.95
CA LEU A 278 -8.65 -11.91 8.86
C LEU A 278 -7.41 -11.74 7.96
N ASP A 279 -7.62 -11.23 6.74
CA ASP A 279 -6.55 -11.06 5.75
C ASP A 279 -5.45 -10.13 6.28
N SER A 280 -5.86 -8.98 6.85
CA SER A 280 -4.93 -8.07 7.51
C SER A 280 -4.18 -8.79 8.64
N LYS A 281 -4.83 -9.36 9.65
CA LYS A 281 -4.13 -9.98 10.79
C LYS A 281 -3.17 -11.11 10.41
N LEU A 282 -3.50 -11.90 9.40
CA LEU A 282 -2.61 -12.94 8.90
C LEU A 282 -1.39 -12.33 8.21
N GLU A 283 -1.55 -11.26 7.44
CA GLU A 283 -0.43 -10.56 6.81
C GLU A 283 0.49 -9.92 7.86
N ALA A 284 -0.02 -9.22 8.89
CA ALA A 284 0.86 -8.69 9.96
C ALA A 284 1.63 -9.80 10.67
N MET A 285 1.00 -10.97 10.84
CA MET A 285 1.67 -12.11 11.46
C MET A 285 2.81 -12.60 10.58
N GLN A 286 2.60 -12.69 9.26
CA GLN A 286 3.61 -13.09 8.30
C GLN A 286 4.75 -12.07 8.17
N GLU A 287 4.43 -10.77 8.10
CA GLU A 287 5.40 -9.66 8.11
C GLU A 287 6.26 -9.70 9.38
N GLN A 288 5.64 -9.90 10.55
CA GLN A 288 6.36 -9.99 11.83
C GLN A 288 7.28 -11.22 11.90
N TYR A 289 6.88 -12.36 11.31
CA TYR A 289 7.74 -13.54 11.23
C TYR A 289 8.96 -13.32 10.35
N GLU A 290 8.80 -12.66 9.20
CA GLU A 290 9.92 -12.35 8.32
C GLU A 290 10.89 -11.35 8.97
N ALA A 291 10.37 -10.32 9.63
CA ALA A 291 11.18 -9.31 10.33
C ALA A 291 12.02 -9.90 11.48
N ASP A 292 11.50 -10.92 12.18
CA ASP A 292 12.14 -11.51 13.36
C ASP A 292 12.74 -12.91 13.09
N LYS A 293 12.93 -13.29 11.83
CA LYS A 293 13.44 -14.62 11.45
C LYS A 293 14.81 -14.94 12.05
N ASP A 294 15.68 -13.94 12.15
CA ASP A 294 17.06 -14.07 12.65
C ASP A 294 17.18 -13.72 14.14
N ARG A 295 16.06 -13.34 14.79
CA ARG A 295 16.06 -13.02 16.21
C ARG A 295 16.27 -14.31 17.02
N PRO A 296 17.09 -14.32 18.08
CA PRO A 296 17.20 -15.48 18.96
C PRO A 296 15.93 -15.73 19.78
N GLY A 297 15.74 -16.98 20.24
CA GLY A 297 14.62 -17.42 21.08
C GLY A 297 13.33 -17.77 20.33
N ASP A 298 12.34 -18.28 21.06
CA ASP A 298 11.12 -18.87 20.47
C ASP A 298 10.05 -17.84 20.07
N PHE A 299 10.17 -16.60 20.55
CA PHE A 299 9.18 -15.54 20.33
C PHE A 299 9.73 -14.40 19.48
N THR A 300 8.85 -13.77 18.71
CA THR A 300 9.12 -12.50 18.02
C THR A 300 9.11 -11.34 19.01
N ALA A 301 9.48 -10.15 18.52
CA ALA A 301 9.11 -8.88 19.12
C ALA A 301 7.60 -8.82 19.30
N ARG A 302 7.17 -7.94 20.21
CA ARG A 302 5.76 -7.61 20.32
C ARG A 302 5.29 -6.98 19.01
N SER A 303 4.42 -7.68 18.30
CA SER A 303 3.72 -7.15 17.13
C SER A 303 2.84 -6.00 17.58
N ARG A 304 3.04 -4.81 17.00
CA ARG A 304 2.22 -3.64 17.30
C ARG A 304 0.77 -3.81 16.78
N PRO A 305 0.53 -4.21 15.52
CA PRO A 305 -0.84 -4.41 15.02
C PRO A 305 -1.62 -5.46 15.82
N LEU A 306 -0.95 -6.53 16.26
CA LEU A 306 -1.60 -7.64 16.99
C LEU A 306 -1.56 -7.48 18.51
N GLY A 307 -0.83 -6.49 19.02
CA GLY A 307 -0.71 -6.18 20.44
C GLY A 307 0.01 -7.23 21.30
N ARG A 308 0.69 -8.21 20.71
CA ARG A 308 1.28 -9.37 21.42
C ARG A 308 2.57 -9.88 20.78
N GLU A 309 3.39 -10.58 21.56
CA GLU A 309 4.49 -11.41 21.03
C GLU A 309 3.92 -12.65 20.34
N LEU A 310 4.61 -13.14 19.31
CA LEU A 310 4.17 -14.28 18.53
C LEU A 310 5.14 -15.43 18.73
N LEU A 311 4.61 -16.63 18.86
CA LEU A 311 5.42 -17.84 18.78
C LEU A 311 5.95 -17.98 17.35
N LYS A 312 7.26 -18.10 17.19
CA LYS A 312 7.89 -18.34 15.89
C LYS A 312 7.49 -19.71 15.37
N ARG A 313 7.38 -19.83 14.04
CA ARG A 313 7.15 -21.14 13.43
C ARG A 313 8.33 -22.06 13.74
N PRO A 314 8.09 -23.35 14.01
CA PRO A 314 9.18 -24.32 14.01
C PRO A 314 9.93 -24.23 12.68
N ALA A 315 11.23 -24.56 12.67
CA ALA A 315 11.99 -24.74 11.43
C ALA A 315 11.46 -25.96 10.64
N GLY A 316 10.24 -25.87 10.14
CA GLY A 316 9.61 -26.80 9.23
C GLY A 316 9.86 -26.38 7.78
N PRO A 317 9.53 -27.24 6.81
CA PRO A 317 9.65 -26.87 5.40
C PRO A 317 8.92 -25.56 5.16
N ALA A 318 9.57 -24.63 4.44
CA ALA A 318 8.96 -23.38 4.04
C ALA A 318 7.54 -23.66 3.48
N PRO A 319 6.53 -22.87 3.85
CA PRO A 319 5.21 -23.04 3.26
C PRO A 319 5.39 -23.07 1.73
N ALA A 320 4.75 -24.03 1.07
CA ALA A 320 4.77 -24.10 -0.38
C ALA A 320 4.46 -22.70 -0.89
N ALA A 321 5.32 -22.17 -1.76
CA ALA A 321 5.10 -20.87 -2.39
C ALA A 321 3.64 -20.83 -2.83
N ALA A 322 2.93 -19.75 -2.45
CA ALA A 322 1.54 -19.58 -2.82
C ALA A 322 1.41 -19.96 -4.30
N PRO A 323 0.55 -20.93 -4.67
CA PRO A 323 0.42 -21.30 -6.07
C PRO A 323 0.19 -20.01 -6.82
N ALA A 324 0.88 -19.82 -7.95
CA ALA A 324 0.54 -18.73 -8.86
C ALA A 324 -0.97 -18.87 -9.10
N LYS A 325 -1.78 -18.00 -8.47
CA LYS A 325 -3.24 -18.08 -8.48
C LYS A 325 -3.68 -17.64 -9.87
N GLY A 326 -3.50 -18.56 -10.80
CA GLY A 326 -3.73 -18.48 -12.22
C GLY A 326 -3.96 -19.91 -12.71
N ASP A 327 -4.80 -20.63 -11.98
CA ASP A 327 -5.77 -21.57 -12.53
C ASP A 327 -6.72 -21.97 -11.41
N THR A 328 -8.00 -21.90 -11.72
CA THR A 328 -9.14 -22.23 -10.87
C THR A 328 -8.92 -23.53 -10.09
N LEU A 329 -8.67 -23.42 -8.78
CA LEU A 329 -8.84 -24.53 -7.86
C LEU A 329 -10.34 -24.77 -7.69
N LYS A 330 -10.86 -25.79 -8.38
CA LYS A 330 -12.15 -26.40 -8.06
C LYS A 330 -11.98 -27.26 -6.82
N PHE A 331 -12.82 -27.02 -5.81
CA PHE A 331 -13.17 -28.00 -4.80
C PHE A 331 -14.60 -28.47 -5.07
#